data_AF-A0A0P0YXA7-F1
#
_entry.id   AF-A0A0P0YXA7-F1
#
_cell.length_a   1.000
_cell.length_b   1.000
_cell.length_c   1.000
_cell.angle_alpha   90.00
_cell.angle_beta   90.00
_cell.angle_gamma   90.00
#
_symmetry.space_group_name_H-M   'P 1'
#
loop_
_entity.id
_entity.type
_entity.pdbx_description
1 polymer ?
#
loop_
_entity_poly.entity_id
_entity_poly.type
_entity_poly.pdbx_seq_one_letter_code
_entity_poly.pdbx_strand_id
1 'polypeptide(L)'
;MNELSQDAALVADVMLIVRARFVEAMDTLAQVDVKGLKPSAVRSLWPAFPGETIGGHHVGYGTNGSQVRYRPSSAAISRSEEVMHQWLLDYVPEEEHRVLITRWAGSLATPKWSGSFRGFCEKSGRSRSTAERHLYVAFQRIAIGLLKSAKLLHSPDWSRVVPMLPKSGTDFDNVADRVADRQYAWIKENARPADRPDLRDFSYADKRNERRRRMEKDRAA
;
A
#
# COMPACT_ATOMS: atom_id res chain seq x y z
N MET A 1 4.48 30.03 -17.49
CA MET A 1 3.49 29.12 -16.87
C MET A 1 3.88 27.65 -16.97
N ASN A 2 4.61 27.20 -18.00
CA ASN A 2 5.03 25.79 -18.12
C ASN A 2 6.10 25.36 -17.09
N GLU A 3 7.02 26.25 -16.70
CA GLU A 3 8.12 25.93 -15.77
C GLU A 3 7.62 25.62 -14.34
N LEU A 4 6.69 26.41 -13.79
CA LEU A 4 6.07 26.11 -12.49
C LEU A 4 5.36 24.75 -12.45
N SER A 5 4.80 24.32 -13.59
CA SER A 5 4.16 23.01 -13.71
C SER A 5 5.18 21.87 -13.75
N GLN A 6 6.36 22.10 -14.34
CA GLN A 6 7.43 21.10 -14.40
C GLN A 6 8.09 20.91 -13.04
N ASP A 7 8.37 22.00 -12.31
CA ASP A 7 8.94 21.92 -10.96
C ASP A 7 7.98 21.21 -9.98
N ALA A 8 6.68 21.50 -10.09
CA ALA A 8 5.67 20.81 -9.29
C ALA A 8 5.61 19.31 -9.60
N ALA A 9 5.75 18.92 -10.87
CA ALA A 9 5.81 17.51 -11.27
C ALA A 9 7.07 16.82 -10.71
N LEU A 10 8.24 17.46 -10.82
CA LEU A 10 9.49 16.94 -10.26
C LEU A 10 9.40 16.74 -8.75
N VAL A 11 8.82 17.70 -8.01
CA VAL A 11 8.61 17.56 -6.57
C VAL A 11 7.68 16.39 -6.27
N ALA A 12 6.61 16.19 -7.05
CA ALA A 12 5.69 15.07 -6.86
C ALA A 12 6.37 13.71 -7.11
N ASP A 13 7.20 13.60 -8.14
CA ASP A 13 7.95 12.38 -8.48
C ASP A 13 8.98 12.05 -7.38
N VAL A 14 9.75 13.04 -6.93
CA VAL A 14 10.70 12.86 -5.83
C VAL A 14 9.97 12.50 -4.54
N MET A 15 8.82 13.12 -4.27
CA MET A 15 8.03 12.82 -3.09
C MET A 15 7.56 11.36 -3.05
N LEU A 16 7.21 10.76 -4.20
CA LEU A 16 6.88 9.34 -4.30
C LEU A 16 8.08 8.46 -3.88
N ILE A 17 9.27 8.78 -4.39
CA ILE A 17 10.52 8.09 -4.06
C ILE A 17 10.82 8.24 -2.56
N VAL A 18 10.75 9.45 -2.02
CA VAL A 18 11.01 9.73 -0.61
C VAL A 18 10.09 8.89 0.28
N ARG A 19 8.79 8.91 0.01
CA ARG A 19 7.79 8.12 0.74
C ARG A 19 8.14 6.63 0.75
N ALA A 20 8.52 6.10 -0.42
CA ALA A 20 8.93 4.72 -0.58
C ALA A 20 10.19 4.38 0.23
N ARG A 21 11.17 5.29 0.23
CA ARG A 21 12.42 5.16 0.99
C ARG A 21 12.19 5.14 2.49
N PHE A 22 11.23 5.90 3.01
CA PHE A 22 10.84 5.84 4.43
C PHE A 22 10.23 4.49 4.82
N VAL A 23 9.41 3.89 3.96
CA VAL A 23 8.86 2.54 4.22
C VAL A 23 9.95 1.48 4.16
N GLU A 24 10.85 1.55 3.17
CA GLU A 24 12.04 0.68 3.08
C GLU A 24 12.91 0.80 4.34
N ALA A 25 13.15 2.02 4.82
CA ALA A 25 13.94 2.28 6.00
C ALA A 25 13.30 1.65 7.25
N MET A 26 11.99 1.82 7.44
CA MET A 26 11.28 1.22 8.58
C MET A 26 11.25 -0.31 8.52
N ASP A 27 11.06 -0.90 7.34
CA ASP A 27 11.11 -2.35 7.16
C ASP A 27 12.51 -2.90 7.46
N THR A 28 13.54 -2.21 6.98
CA THR A 28 14.95 -2.53 7.26
C THR A 28 15.24 -2.46 8.75
N LEU A 29 14.93 -1.34 9.42
CA LEU A 29 15.13 -1.18 10.87
C LEU A 29 14.40 -2.22 11.69
N ALA A 30 13.21 -2.64 11.26
CA ALA A 30 12.47 -3.71 11.91
C ALA A 30 13.15 -5.08 11.81
N GLN A 31 14.04 -5.30 10.84
CA GLN A 31 14.73 -6.57 10.60
C GLN A 31 16.21 -6.56 10.95
N VAL A 32 16.80 -5.38 11.22
CA VAL A 32 18.16 -5.29 11.77
C VAL A 32 18.22 -6.07 13.07
N ASP A 33 19.17 -7.01 13.12
CA ASP A 33 19.46 -7.80 14.32
C ASP A 33 20.42 -7.01 15.20
N VAL A 34 19.86 -6.10 16.00
CA VAL A 34 20.64 -5.40 17.02
C VAL A 34 20.90 -6.39 18.16
N LYS A 35 22.19 -6.67 18.39
CA LYS A 35 22.69 -7.62 19.40
C LYS A 35 21.94 -7.43 20.74
N GLY A 36 21.10 -8.39 21.12
CA GLY A 36 20.45 -8.44 22.45
C GLY A 36 18.94 -8.13 22.53
N LEU A 37 18.26 -7.76 21.44
CA LEU A 37 16.83 -7.39 21.48
C LEU A 37 15.85 -8.38 20.83
N LYS A 38 16.33 -9.46 20.21
CA LYS A 38 15.51 -10.55 19.67
C LYS A 38 16.11 -11.89 20.06
N PRO A 39 15.31 -12.98 20.15
CA PRO A 39 15.86 -14.31 20.36
C PRO A 39 16.89 -14.54 19.27
N SER A 40 18.13 -14.62 19.74
CA SER A 40 19.36 -14.75 18.97
C SER A 40 19.13 -15.70 17.80
N ALA A 41 19.69 -15.32 16.65
CA ALA A 41 19.96 -16.21 15.52
C ALA A 41 19.99 -17.69 15.92
N VAL A 42 19.40 -18.55 15.08
CA VAL A 42 19.60 -20.01 15.16
C VAL A 42 21.06 -20.24 15.55
N ARG A 43 21.30 -20.83 16.73
CA ARG A 43 22.66 -21.06 17.26
C ARG A 43 23.33 -22.10 16.38
N SER A 44 23.81 -21.70 15.20
CA SER A 44 24.75 -22.48 14.42
C SER A 44 26.15 -22.08 14.87
N LEU A 45 27.00 -23.08 15.11
CA LEU A 45 28.44 -22.89 15.38
C LEU A 45 29.21 -22.34 14.17
N TRP A 46 28.54 -22.23 13.02
CA TRP A 46 29.07 -21.69 11.77
C TRP A 46 28.39 -20.35 11.43
N PRO A 47 29.13 -19.37 10.88
CA PRO A 47 28.52 -18.15 10.35
C PRO A 47 27.49 -18.55 9.30
N ALA A 48 26.22 -18.25 9.53
CA ALA A 48 25.20 -18.45 8.51
C ALA A 48 25.45 -17.43 7.40
N PHE A 49 26.17 -17.83 6.35
CA PHE A 49 26.31 -17.03 5.14
C PHE A 49 24.95 -16.92 4.45
N PRO A 50 24.51 -15.73 4.05
CA PRO A 50 23.30 -15.59 3.24
C PRO A 50 23.51 -16.35 1.93
N GLY A 51 22.82 -17.49 1.77
CA GLY A 51 22.89 -18.32 0.56
C GLY A 51 23.57 -19.69 0.73
N GLU A 52 24.20 -19.99 1.88
CA GLU A 52 24.70 -21.35 2.13
C GLU A 52 23.55 -22.24 2.63
N THR A 53 22.87 -22.86 1.69
CA THR A 53 22.17 -24.11 1.97
C THR A 53 23.23 -25.20 2.08
N ILE A 54 23.37 -25.79 3.28
CA ILE A 54 23.99 -27.12 3.41
C ILE A 54 23.10 -28.05 2.57
N GLY A 55 23.51 -28.32 1.33
CA GLY A 55 22.74 -29.10 0.35
C GLY A 55 22.44 -28.43 -1.00
N GLY A 56 22.94 -27.21 -1.29
CA GLY A 56 22.99 -26.71 -2.68
C GLY A 56 21.66 -26.33 -3.35
N HIS A 57 20.62 -26.02 -2.58
CA HIS A 57 19.36 -25.49 -3.12
C HIS A 57 19.32 -23.96 -3.02
N HIS A 58 18.93 -23.28 -4.10
CA HIS A 58 18.74 -21.84 -4.13
C HIS A 58 17.79 -21.37 -3.01
N VAL A 59 18.02 -20.16 -2.49
CA VAL A 59 17.14 -19.49 -1.53
C VAL A 59 15.77 -19.26 -2.21
N GLY A 60 14.87 -20.24 -2.10
CA GLY A 60 13.54 -20.16 -2.72
C GLY A 60 12.97 -21.46 -3.31
N TYR A 61 13.73 -22.55 -3.41
CA TYR A 61 13.17 -23.84 -3.89
C TYR A 61 13.12 -24.89 -2.77
N GLY A 62 11.92 -25.40 -2.49
CA GLY A 62 11.65 -26.45 -1.50
C GLY A 62 11.03 -25.96 -0.19
N THR A 63 10.63 -26.93 0.64
CA THR A 63 9.90 -26.81 1.93
C THR A 63 10.55 -25.87 2.95
N ASN A 64 11.83 -25.51 2.74
CA ASN A 64 12.62 -24.61 3.60
C ASN A 64 12.61 -23.14 3.15
N GLY A 65 12.07 -22.82 1.96
CA GLY A 65 12.04 -21.45 1.42
C GLY A 65 11.11 -20.49 2.20
N SER A 66 10.14 -21.03 2.94
CA SER A 66 9.16 -20.25 3.70
C SER A 66 9.65 -19.77 5.07
N GLN A 67 10.83 -20.20 5.54
CA GLN A 67 11.35 -19.88 6.88
C GLN A 67 12.63 -19.03 6.90
N VAL A 68 13.18 -18.66 5.74
CA VAL A 68 14.37 -17.80 5.71
C VAL A 68 13.99 -16.39 6.14
N ARG A 69 14.33 -16.03 7.38
CA ARG A 69 14.16 -14.66 7.90
C ARG A 69 15.02 -13.73 7.04
N TYR A 70 14.38 -12.70 6.48
CA TYR A 70 15.11 -11.65 5.78
C TYR A 70 16.13 -11.00 6.72
N ARG A 71 17.37 -10.89 6.25
CA ARG A 71 18.45 -10.16 6.92
C ARG A 71 18.87 -9.00 6.02
N PRO A 72 18.80 -7.75 6.50
CA PRO A 72 19.17 -6.61 5.68
C PRO A 72 20.65 -6.63 5.31
N SER A 73 20.95 -6.29 4.05
CA SER A 73 22.31 -6.07 3.59
C SER A 73 22.89 -4.78 4.17
N SER A 74 24.23 -4.66 4.21
CA SER A 74 24.90 -3.42 4.65
C SER A 74 24.43 -2.19 3.85
N ALA A 75 24.20 -2.36 2.55
CA ALA A 75 23.65 -1.32 1.68
C ALA A 75 22.23 -0.91 2.10
N ALA A 76 21.37 -1.86 2.47
CA ALA A 76 20.02 -1.55 2.96
C ALA A 76 20.09 -0.80 4.31
N ILE A 77 20.98 -1.20 5.21
CA ILE A 77 21.19 -0.52 6.50
C ILE A 77 21.66 0.92 6.27
N SER A 78 22.72 1.12 5.48
CA SER A 78 23.24 2.46 5.17
C SER A 78 22.17 3.36 4.54
N ARG A 79 21.36 2.82 3.62
CA ARG A 79 20.20 3.51 3.04
C ARG A 79 19.14 3.87 4.08
N SER A 80 18.88 3.00 5.06
CA SER A 80 17.93 3.28 6.14
C SER A 80 18.45 4.37 7.08
N GLU A 81 19.75 4.35 7.40
CA GLU A 81 20.41 5.35 8.24
C GLU A 81 20.42 6.72 7.56
N GLU A 82 20.67 6.78 6.25
CA GLU A 82 20.58 8.02 5.46
C GLU A 82 19.21 8.68 5.62
N VAL A 83 18.13 7.92 5.41
CA VAL A 83 16.76 8.44 5.50
C VAL A 83 16.42 8.88 6.92
N MET A 84 16.79 8.08 7.93
CA MET A 84 16.35 8.29 9.31
C MET A 84 17.21 9.30 10.08
N HIS A 85 18.50 9.39 9.78
CA HIS A 85 19.42 10.30 10.47
C HIS A 85 19.72 11.57 9.68
N GLN A 86 19.74 11.51 8.35
CA GLN A 86 19.97 12.72 7.55
C GLN A 86 18.63 13.34 7.16
N TRP A 87 17.81 12.64 6.36
CA TRP A 87 16.65 13.29 5.75
C TRP A 87 15.59 13.69 6.78
N LEU A 88 15.27 12.79 7.73
CA LEU A 88 14.26 13.04 8.75
C LEU A 88 14.68 14.14 9.74
N LEU A 89 15.97 14.23 10.10
CA LEU A 89 16.43 15.21 11.07
C LEU A 89 16.74 16.57 10.43
N ASP A 90 17.34 16.58 9.23
CA ASP A 90 17.77 17.81 8.57
C ASP A 90 16.61 18.58 7.94
N TYR A 91 15.60 17.88 7.39
CA TYR A 91 14.52 18.52 6.62
C TYR A 91 13.18 18.59 7.37
N VAL A 92 13.03 17.92 8.51
CA VAL A 92 11.80 17.93 9.32
C VAL A 92 12.13 18.42 10.74
N PRO A 93 12.09 19.74 11.00
CA PRO A 93 12.46 20.29 12.30
C PRO A 93 11.40 20.01 13.37
N GLU A 94 10.13 19.87 13.00
CA GLU A 94 9.06 19.62 13.97
C GLU A 94 9.04 18.15 14.41
N GLU A 95 9.15 17.92 15.72
CA GLU A 95 9.13 16.58 16.30
C GLU A 95 7.83 15.83 15.99
N GLU A 96 6.69 16.52 16.06
CA GLU A 96 5.40 15.92 15.76
C GLU A 96 5.34 15.36 14.33
N HIS A 97 5.89 16.08 13.36
CA HIS A 97 5.95 15.63 11.97
C HIS A 97 6.86 14.41 11.83
N ARG A 98 7.98 14.36 12.56
CA ARG A 98 8.85 13.17 12.59
C ARG A 98 8.14 11.95 13.16
N VAL A 99 7.37 12.12 14.25
CA VAL A 99 6.55 11.05 14.83
C VAL A 99 5.49 10.57 13.84
N LEU A 100 4.83 11.49 13.13
CA LEU A 100 3.83 11.13 12.13
C LEU A 100 4.45 10.30 10.99
N ILE A 101 5.58 10.74 10.43
CA ILE A 101 6.27 10.04 9.34
C ILE A 101 6.66 8.63 9.78
N THR A 102 7.29 8.49 10.94
CA THR A 102 7.77 7.19 11.44
C THR A 102 6.62 6.24 11.74
N ARG A 103 5.52 6.73 12.35
CA ARG A 103 4.32 5.92 12.61
C ARG A 103 3.61 5.51 11.33
N TRP A 104 3.49 6.42 10.37
CA TRP A 104 2.91 6.12 9.07
C TRP A 104 3.74 5.08 8.31
N ALA A 105 5.05 5.30 8.19
CA ALA A 105 5.94 4.37 7.50
C ALA A 105 5.99 3.00 8.20
N GLY A 106 6.04 2.99 9.53
CA GLY A 106 5.99 1.77 10.33
C GLY A 106 4.68 0.99 10.18
N SER A 107 3.54 1.68 10.02
CA SER A 107 2.24 1.04 9.78
C SER A 107 2.15 0.33 8.42
N LEU A 108 2.94 0.77 7.44
CA LEU A 108 3.01 0.17 6.11
C LEU A 108 4.07 -0.95 6.05
N ALA A 109 5.25 -0.71 6.64
CA ALA A 109 6.34 -1.66 6.68
C ALA A 109 6.06 -2.85 7.62
N THR A 110 5.55 -2.55 8.81
CA THR A 110 5.40 -3.53 9.91
C THR A 110 4.04 -3.41 10.61
N PRO A 111 2.93 -3.65 9.90
CA PRO A 111 1.58 -3.49 10.46
C PRO A 111 1.35 -4.35 11.72
N LYS A 112 2.01 -5.52 11.82
CA LYS A 112 1.90 -6.41 13.00
C LYS A 112 2.43 -5.79 14.30
N TRP A 113 3.42 -4.90 14.21
CA TRP A 113 4.04 -4.27 15.38
C TRP A 113 3.56 -2.84 15.59
N SER A 114 3.43 -2.09 14.49
CA SER A 114 3.07 -0.67 14.53
C SER A 114 1.56 -0.43 14.54
N GLY A 115 0.75 -1.43 14.18
CA GLY A 115 -0.69 -1.29 14.00
C GLY A 115 -1.05 -0.44 12.77
N SER A 116 -2.31 -0.01 12.69
CA SER A 116 -2.77 0.87 11.62
C SER A 116 -2.50 2.34 11.94
N PHE A 117 -2.16 3.13 10.92
CA PHE A 117 -1.99 4.59 11.10
C PHE A 117 -3.28 5.26 11.63
N ARG A 118 -4.45 4.78 11.17
CA ARG A 118 -5.74 5.23 11.68
C ARG A 118 -5.88 4.98 13.19
N GLY A 119 -5.53 3.78 13.66
CA GLY A 119 -5.59 3.45 15.09
C GLY A 119 -4.63 4.31 15.91
N PHE A 120 -3.48 4.69 15.35
CA PHE A 120 -2.58 5.67 15.98
C PHE A 120 -3.20 7.08 16.06
N CYS A 121 -3.83 7.56 14.98
CA CYS A 121 -4.52 8.85 14.98
C CYS A 121 -5.65 8.89 16.04
N GLU A 122 -6.48 7.84 16.10
CA GLU A 122 -7.56 7.72 17.08
C GLU A 122 -7.02 7.72 18.53
N LYS A 123 -5.99 6.91 18.81
CA LYS A 123 -5.35 6.84 20.15
C LYS A 123 -4.71 8.16 20.57
N SER A 124 -4.22 8.94 19.60
CA SER A 124 -3.52 10.18 19.87
C SER A 124 -4.42 11.42 19.77
N GLY A 125 -5.74 11.23 19.59
CA GLY A 125 -6.71 12.32 19.50
C GLY A 125 -6.59 13.18 18.24
N ARG A 126 -5.92 12.69 17.19
CA ARG A 126 -5.67 13.43 15.95
C ARG A 126 -6.67 13.03 14.87
N SER A 127 -7.20 14.03 14.15
CA SER A 127 -7.96 13.75 12.91
C SER A 127 -7.03 13.18 11.85
N ARG A 128 -7.46 12.08 11.21
CA ARG A 128 -6.70 11.42 10.14
C ARG A 128 -6.38 12.37 8.99
N SER A 129 -7.35 13.17 8.54
CA SER A 129 -7.17 14.09 7.42
C SER A 129 -6.13 15.17 7.74
N THR A 130 -6.13 15.67 8.97
CA THR A 130 -5.12 16.63 9.44
C THR A 130 -3.74 15.97 9.49
N ALA A 131 -3.63 14.77 10.04
CA ALA A 131 -2.38 14.02 10.09
C ALA A 131 -1.81 13.72 8.68
N GLU A 132 -2.66 13.34 7.73
CA GLU A 132 -2.27 13.12 6.33
C GLU A 132 -1.80 14.41 5.65
N ARG A 133 -2.42 15.56 5.96
CA ARG A 133 -1.96 16.86 5.48
C ARG A 133 -0.58 17.23 6.04
N HIS A 134 -0.33 17.00 7.32
CA HIS A 134 0.98 17.22 7.93
C HIS A 134 2.05 16.31 7.31
N LEU A 135 1.72 15.03 7.09
CA LEU A 135 2.59 14.10 6.37
C LEU A 135 2.94 14.61 4.97
N TYR A 136 1.94 15.06 4.21
CA TYR A 136 2.15 15.58 2.86
C TYR A 136 3.12 16.77 2.87
N VAL A 137 2.90 17.75 3.75
CA VAL A 137 3.77 18.93 3.89
C VAL A 137 5.19 18.51 4.28
N ALA A 138 5.35 17.55 5.20
CA ALA A 138 6.67 17.10 5.63
C ALA A 138 7.41 16.36 4.50
N PHE A 139 6.75 15.49 3.74
CA PHE A 139 7.37 14.83 2.59
C PHE A 139 7.69 15.79 1.45
N GLN A 140 6.84 16.79 1.21
CA GLN A 140 7.12 17.85 0.25
C GLN A 140 8.37 18.65 0.64
N ARG A 141 8.53 18.97 1.93
CA ARG A 141 9.74 19.66 2.43
C ARG A 141 11.01 18.84 2.22
N ILE A 142 10.96 17.54 2.53
CA ILE A 142 12.09 16.63 2.28
C ILE A 142 12.41 16.59 0.78
N ALA A 143 11.40 16.41 -0.08
CA ALA A 143 11.60 16.37 -1.53
C ALA A 143 12.25 17.66 -2.07
N ILE A 144 11.79 18.82 -1.62
CA ILE A 144 12.38 20.12 -1.99
C ILE A 144 13.83 20.23 -1.46
N GLY A 145 14.10 19.78 -0.24
CA GLY A 145 15.44 19.78 0.34
C GLY A 145 16.43 18.90 -0.42
N LEU A 146 15.98 17.73 -0.88
CA LEU A 146 16.78 16.83 -1.70
C LEU A 146 17.04 17.39 -3.10
N LEU A 147 16.03 17.97 -3.74
CA LEU A 147 16.17 18.63 -5.04
C LEU A 147 17.18 19.79 -4.96
N LYS A 148 17.10 20.62 -3.91
CA LYS A 148 18.04 21.73 -3.71
C LYS A 148 19.47 21.29 -3.45
N SER A 149 19.66 20.13 -2.81
CA SER A 149 20.99 19.58 -2.54
C SER A 149 21.56 18.75 -3.70
N ALA A 150 20.81 18.60 -4.80
CA ALA A 150 21.17 17.81 -5.97
C ALA A 150 21.67 16.39 -5.62
N LYS A 151 21.16 15.81 -4.52
CA LYS A 151 21.56 14.47 -4.07
C LYS A 151 21.03 13.42 -5.05
N LEU A 152 21.88 12.48 -5.45
CA LEU A 152 21.48 11.31 -6.22
C LEU A 152 20.58 10.43 -5.35
N LEU A 153 19.28 10.38 -5.65
CA LEU A 153 18.37 9.48 -4.96
C LEU A 153 18.57 8.05 -5.47
N HIS A 154 18.96 7.14 -4.57
CA HIS A 154 18.86 5.72 -4.85
C HIS A 154 17.40 5.30 -4.99
N SER A 155 17.11 4.48 -6.01
CA SER A 155 15.79 3.89 -6.16
C SER A 155 15.47 3.01 -4.94
N PRO A 156 14.26 3.11 -4.37
CA PRO A 156 13.85 2.23 -3.29
C PRO A 156 13.75 0.80 -3.80
N ASP A 157 13.88 -0.17 -2.90
CA ASP A 157 13.58 -1.56 -3.24
C ASP A 157 12.07 -1.75 -3.39
N TRP A 158 11.58 -1.54 -4.61
CA TRP A 158 10.17 -1.60 -4.94
C TRP A 158 9.53 -2.94 -4.58
N SER A 159 10.29 -4.05 -4.58
CA SER A 159 9.79 -5.38 -4.21
C SER A 159 9.34 -5.48 -2.74
N ARG A 160 9.87 -4.60 -1.88
CA ARG A 160 9.60 -4.55 -0.44
C ARG A 160 8.60 -3.46 -0.10
N VAL A 161 8.66 -2.36 -0.84
CA VAL A 161 7.79 -1.20 -0.66
C VAL A 161 6.44 -1.35 -1.39
N VAL A 162 6.19 -2.50 -2.03
CA VAL A 162 4.92 -2.80 -2.74
C VAL A 162 3.65 -2.50 -1.92
N PRO A 163 3.58 -2.56 -0.57
CA PRO A 163 2.37 -2.12 0.14
C PRO A 163 1.99 -0.64 -0.05
N MET A 164 2.87 0.20 -0.58
CA MET A 164 2.57 1.60 -0.95
C MET A 164 1.93 1.75 -2.32
N LEU A 165 2.07 0.72 -3.15
CA LEU A 165 1.34 0.58 -4.39
C LEU A 165 0.14 -0.32 -4.08
N PRO A 166 -1.07 -0.05 -4.58
CA PRO A 166 -2.14 -1.02 -4.47
C PRO A 166 -1.67 -2.33 -5.13
N LYS A 167 -1.31 -3.33 -4.32
CA LYS A 167 -0.78 -4.64 -4.77
C LYS A 167 -1.84 -5.48 -5.50
N SER A 168 -3.07 -4.98 -5.47
CA SER A 168 -4.20 -5.26 -6.33
C SER A 168 -5.06 -4.00 -6.26
N GLY A 169 -5.75 -3.64 -7.36
CA GLY A 169 -6.90 -2.74 -7.24
C GLY A 169 -7.77 -3.29 -6.12
N THR A 170 -8.20 -2.42 -5.19
CA THR A 170 -9.10 -2.72 -4.06
C THR A 170 -9.73 -4.08 -4.22
N ASP A 171 -9.25 -5.07 -3.46
CA ASP A 171 -9.73 -6.44 -3.50
C ASP A 171 -11.26 -6.40 -3.60
N PHE A 172 -11.80 -6.72 -4.79
CA PHE A 172 -13.20 -6.46 -5.09
C PHE A 172 -14.09 -7.26 -4.15
N ASP A 173 -13.56 -8.32 -3.54
CA ASP A 173 -14.22 -9.09 -2.48
C ASP A 173 -14.46 -8.25 -1.22
N ASN A 174 -13.48 -7.44 -0.79
CA ASN A 174 -13.62 -6.53 0.36
C ASN A 174 -14.50 -5.30 0.06
N VAL A 175 -14.64 -4.95 -1.23
CA VAL A 175 -15.61 -3.94 -1.68
C VAL A 175 -16.99 -4.57 -1.82
N ALA A 176 -17.09 -5.81 -2.31
CA ALA A 176 -18.34 -6.54 -2.49
C ALA A 176 -19.05 -6.77 -1.16
N ASP A 177 -18.35 -7.14 -0.10
CA ASP A 177 -18.97 -7.31 1.23
C ASP A 177 -19.57 -6.00 1.75
N ARG A 178 -18.82 -4.89 1.63
CA ARG A 178 -19.29 -3.57 2.09
C ARG A 178 -20.33 -2.94 1.17
N VAL A 179 -20.31 -3.28 -0.11
CA VAL A 179 -21.30 -2.84 -1.10
C VAL A 179 -22.55 -3.68 -0.98
N ALA A 180 -22.50 -4.97 -0.71
CA ALA A 180 -23.66 -5.82 -0.46
C ALA A 180 -24.42 -5.37 0.81
N ASP A 181 -23.69 -5.11 1.90
CA ASP A 181 -24.26 -4.57 3.14
C ASP A 181 -24.96 -3.20 2.92
N ARG A 182 -24.46 -2.39 1.98
CA ARG A 182 -25.03 -1.06 1.67
C ARG A 182 -26.04 -1.08 0.52
N GLN A 183 -25.94 -2.03 -0.41
CA GLN A 183 -26.82 -2.17 -1.57
C GLN A 183 -28.22 -2.55 -1.15
N TYR A 184 -28.36 -3.25 -0.02
CA TYR A 184 -29.65 -3.65 0.52
C TYR A 184 -30.05 -2.88 1.79
N ALA A 185 -29.31 -1.83 2.17
CA ALA A 185 -29.61 -1.04 3.37
C ALA A 185 -30.97 -0.30 3.32
N TRP A 186 -31.53 -0.09 2.12
CA TRP A 186 -32.87 0.47 1.93
C TRP A 186 -33.98 -0.58 1.92
N ILE A 187 -33.63 -1.87 1.95
CA ILE A 187 -34.55 -3.00 1.98
C ILE A 187 -34.75 -3.41 3.45
N LYS A 188 -36.00 -3.49 3.91
CA LYS A 188 -36.32 -3.98 5.27
C LYS A 188 -35.93 -5.47 5.40
N GLU A 189 -35.49 -5.88 6.58
CA GLU A 189 -34.91 -7.20 6.90
C GLU A 189 -35.74 -8.42 6.45
N ASN A 190 -37.04 -8.26 6.20
CA ASN A 190 -37.95 -9.33 5.75
C ASN A 190 -38.66 -9.04 4.41
N ALA A 191 -38.19 -8.06 3.63
CA ALA A 191 -38.79 -7.77 2.33
C ALA A 191 -38.35 -8.82 1.30
N ARG A 192 -39.18 -9.85 1.13
CA ARG A 192 -39.06 -10.82 0.02
C ARG A 192 -39.64 -10.19 -1.25
N PRO A 193 -39.02 -10.37 -2.43
CA PRO A 193 -39.65 -10.02 -3.69
C PRO A 193 -40.99 -10.75 -3.80
N ALA A 194 -42.09 -9.99 -3.76
CA ALA A 194 -43.41 -10.54 -3.97
C ALA A 194 -43.63 -10.70 -5.47
N ASP A 195 -43.95 -11.90 -5.93
CA ASP A 195 -44.35 -12.08 -7.32
C ASP A 195 -45.70 -11.39 -7.54
N ARG A 196 -45.70 -10.36 -8.37
CA ARG A 196 -46.87 -9.55 -8.75
C ARG A 196 -47.19 -9.79 -10.22
N PRO A 197 -47.97 -10.85 -10.54
CA PRO A 197 -48.32 -11.18 -11.92
C PRO A 197 -49.20 -10.10 -12.58
N ASP A 198 -49.87 -9.28 -11.79
CA ASP A 198 -50.65 -8.10 -12.19
C ASP A 198 -49.79 -6.98 -12.80
N LEU A 199 -48.51 -6.88 -12.43
CA LEU A 199 -47.57 -5.88 -12.95
C LEU A 199 -46.79 -6.37 -14.17
N ARG A 200 -46.98 -7.61 -14.60
CA ARG A 200 -46.30 -8.22 -15.74
C ARG A 200 -47.05 -7.94 -17.05
N ASP A 201 -47.01 -6.69 -17.51
CA ASP A 201 -47.52 -6.35 -18.84
C ASP A 201 -46.44 -6.60 -19.91
N PHE A 202 -46.56 -7.73 -20.61
CA PHE A 202 -45.69 -8.10 -21.73
C PHE A 202 -46.23 -7.66 -23.11
N SER A 203 -47.32 -6.90 -23.16
CA SER A 203 -47.99 -6.51 -24.41
C SER A 203 -47.06 -5.78 -25.40
N TYR A 204 -46.10 -5.00 -24.89
CA TYR A 204 -45.08 -4.35 -25.71
C TYR A 204 -44.09 -5.35 -26.33
N ALA A 205 -43.65 -6.35 -25.56
CA ALA A 205 -42.71 -7.37 -26.02
C ALA A 205 -43.37 -8.27 -27.07
N ASP A 206 -44.65 -8.62 -26.88
CA ASP A 206 -45.43 -9.41 -27.83
C ASP A 206 -45.62 -8.67 -29.15
N LYS A 207 -46.00 -7.38 -29.12
CA LYS A 207 -46.11 -6.53 -30.31
C LYS A 207 -44.78 -6.42 -31.07
N ARG A 208 -43.65 -6.35 -30.35
CA ARG A 208 -42.31 -6.28 -30.96
C ARG A 208 -41.90 -7.61 -31.59
N ASN A 209 -42.25 -8.73 -30.97
CA ASN A 209 -42.01 -10.07 -31.51
C ASN A 209 -42.86 -10.35 -32.75
N GLU A 210 -44.14 -9.96 -32.75
CA GLU A 210 -44.98 -10.04 -33.94
C GLU A 210 -44.44 -9.20 -35.09
N ARG A 211 -43.98 -7.97 -34.82
CA ARG A 211 -43.32 -7.14 -35.83
C ARG A 211 -42.07 -7.80 -36.39
N ARG A 212 -41.26 -8.44 -35.54
CA ARG A 212 -40.05 -9.16 -35.96
C ARG A 212 -40.40 -10.38 -36.84
N ARG A 213 -41.43 -11.16 -36.47
CA ARG A 213 -41.95 -12.27 -37.28
C ARG A 213 -42.50 -11.81 -38.63
N ARG A 214 -43.16 -10.65 -38.69
CA ARG A 214 -43.62 -10.06 -39.96
C ARG A 214 -42.45 -9.70 -40.87
N MET A 215 -41.43 -9.02 -40.33
CA MET A 215 -40.22 -8.68 -41.10
C MET A 215 -39.44 -9.92 -41.56
N GLU A 216 -39.41 -11.00 -40.78
CA GLU A 216 -38.80 -12.27 -41.20
C GLU A 216 -39.59 -12.94 -42.32
N LYS A 217 -40.94 -12.91 -42.26
CA LYS A 217 -41.79 -13.41 -43.35
C LYS A 217 -41.60 -12.60 -44.63
N ASP A 218 -41.54 -11.26 -44.54
CA ASP A 218 -41.33 -10.37 -45.69
C ASP A 218 -39.92 -10.51 -46.28
N ARG A 219 -38.93 -10.97 -45.50
CA ARG A 219 -37.56 -11.23 -45.96
C ARG A 219 -37.39 -12.63 -46.57
N ALA A 220 -38.30 -13.56 -46.27
CA ALA A 220 -38.28 -14.94 -46.77
C ALA A 220 -39.18 -15.16 -47.99
N ALA A 221 -39.97 -14.15 -48.38
CA ALA A 221 -40.74 -14.08 -49.63
C ALA A 221 -39.92 -13.33 -50.71
#